data_AF-A0A851SZ01-F1
#
_entry.id   AF-A0A851SZ01-F1
#
_cell.length_a   1.000
_cell.length_b   1.000
_cell.length_c   1.000
_cell.angle_alpha   90.00
_cell.angle_beta   90.00
_cell.angle_gamma   90.00
#
_symmetry.space_group_name_H-M   'P 1'
#
loop_
_entity.id
_entity.type
_entity.pdbx_description
1 polymer ?
#
loop_
_entity_poly.entity_id
_entity_poly.type
_entity_poly.pdbx_seq_one_letter_code
_entity_poly.pdbx_strand_id
1 'polypeptide(L)'
;SQKLKKKIFHKPPKSPKSPYSSSTQLYPKKTAVWRSLQGAGSPYLESAALTNPRQMWLGTLKQGMNHSFKSDVDIGHLRTNFSSSTPEYLKEALGMKKPKHSRSSSNGYIPGTPDYKEKEDMYDEIIELKKTIQAQRNEGDRMKTKLRRLEEENNRKDKQIEQLLDTSRGSELARVLSEKKADNGLVVSALKQKILKLEQQCKEKDNTINHFQADVKTTNLEEMRIAMETYYEEVHLTRPSSGAGRRSCHSEGRDTQKRLKALNAAVLRLSRNIKELQDENRSLKEDLDQVLSTYPASNKTKNYGEWSKQRLVRRISELEKVSD
;
A
#
# COMPACT_ATOMS: atom_id res chain seq x y z
N SER A 1 -29.79 49.10 53.15
CA SER A 1 -29.19 47.83 53.62
C SER A 1 -29.99 46.64 53.15
N GLN A 2 -29.53 45.89 52.16
CA GLN A 2 -29.97 44.52 51.90
C GLN A 2 -28.84 43.78 51.17
N LYS A 3 -28.25 42.80 51.87
CA LYS A 3 -27.10 42.01 51.41
C LYS A 3 -27.60 40.81 50.60
N LEU A 4 -27.28 40.75 49.31
CA LEU A 4 -27.52 39.56 48.48
C LEU A 4 -26.44 38.50 48.78
N LYS A 5 -26.83 37.43 49.49
CA LYS A 5 -25.99 36.24 49.72
C LYS A 5 -25.91 35.41 48.44
N LYS A 6 -24.70 35.21 47.90
CA LYS A 6 -24.41 34.28 46.80
C LYS A 6 -24.48 32.83 47.32
N LYS A 7 -25.33 31.99 46.71
CA LYS A 7 -25.38 30.53 46.95
C LYS A 7 -24.15 29.87 46.30
N ILE A 8 -23.35 29.19 47.12
CA ILE A 8 -22.22 28.36 46.68
C ILE A 8 -22.77 26.97 46.35
N PHE A 9 -22.64 26.54 45.10
CA PHE A 9 -22.93 25.16 44.68
C PHE A 9 -21.70 24.29 44.97
N HIS A 10 -21.78 23.46 46.02
CA HIS A 10 -20.79 22.43 46.28
C HIS A 10 -21.03 21.24 45.33
N LYS A 11 -19.97 20.79 44.64
CA LYS A 11 -19.99 19.55 43.85
C LYS A 11 -20.03 18.34 44.79
N PRO A 12 -20.78 17.26 44.47
CA PRO A 12 -20.84 16.07 45.31
C PRO A 12 -19.49 15.32 45.32
N PRO A 13 -19.17 14.56 46.39
CA PRO A 13 -17.93 13.80 46.51
C PRO A 13 -17.85 12.66 45.48
N LYS A 14 -16.63 12.35 45.03
CA LYS A 14 -16.35 11.33 44.02
C LYS A 14 -16.58 9.91 44.60
N SER A 15 -17.30 9.07 43.87
CA SER A 15 -17.55 7.66 44.20
C SER A 15 -16.26 6.81 44.13
N PRO A 16 -16.17 5.69 44.88
CA PRO A 16 -15.04 4.77 44.82
C PRO A 16 -14.95 4.07 43.45
N LYS A 17 -13.72 3.90 42.96
CA LYS A 17 -13.40 3.32 41.64
C LYS A 17 -13.86 1.86 41.55
N SER A 18 -14.44 1.47 40.41
CA SER A 18 -14.73 0.07 40.08
C SER A 18 -13.44 -0.69 39.70
N PRO A 19 -13.38 -2.02 39.94
CA PRO A 19 -12.17 -2.82 39.75
C PRO A 19 -11.89 -3.21 38.29
N TYR A 20 -12.59 -2.63 37.31
CA TYR A 20 -12.42 -2.96 35.88
C TYR A 20 -11.80 -1.82 35.06
N SER A 21 -11.00 -0.95 35.67
CA SER A 21 -10.31 0.10 34.92
C SER A 21 -8.87 0.28 35.39
N SER A 22 -7.97 -0.41 34.70
CA SER A 22 -6.52 -0.25 34.70
C SER A 22 -6.09 -0.62 33.27
N SER A 23 -5.19 0.01 32.56
CA SER A 23 -4.21 1.05 32.88
C SER A 23 -3.78 1.62 31.52
N THR A 24 -3.80 2.93 31.36
CA THR A 24 -3.13 3.61 30.25
C THR A 24 -1.68 3.80 30.67
N GLN A 25 -0.75 3.04 30.08
CA GLN A 25 0.59 3.50 29.64
C GLN A 25 1.41 2.31 29.06
N LEU A 26 2.24 2.65 28.08
CA LEU A 26 3.45 1.95 27.58
C LEU A 26 3.33 1.06 26.31
N TYR A 27 3.84 1.65 25.23
CA TYR A 27 4.40 1.10 23.97
C TYR A 27 3.50 0.69 22.80
N PRO A 28 3.84 1.11 21.55
CA PRO A 28 3.15 0.70 20.35
C PRO A 28 3.62 -0.70 19.94
N LYS A 29 2.77 -1.71 20.15
CA LYS A 29 3.07 -3.10 19.78
C LYS A 29 2.44 -3.42 18.43
N LYS A 30 3.33 -3.49 17.43
CA LYS A 30 3.33 -4.26 16.18
C LYS A 30 2.02 -4.95 15.78
N THR A 31 1.56 -4.62 14.58
CA THR A 31 0.56 -5.34 13.78
C THR A 31 0.84 -6.85 13.76
N ALA A 32 -0.17 -7.63 14.16
CA ALA A 32 -0.16 -9.07 14.00
C ALA A 32 -0.19 -9.41 12.50
N VAL A 33 0.93 -9.92 12.01
CA VAL A 33 1.05 -10.61 10.73
C VAL A 33 0.25 -11.90 10.85
N TRP A 34 -0.86 -12.00 10.11
CA TRP A 34 -1.56 -13.27 9.96
C TRP A 34 -0.64 -14.26 9.27
N ARG A 35 -0.23 -15.28 10.02
CA ARG A 35 0.50 -16.45 9.53
C ARG A 35 -0.54 -17.41 8.94
N SER A 36 -0.49 -17.60 7.62
CA SER A 36 -1.28 -18.64 6.94
C SER A 36 -0.85 -20.03 7.42
N LEU A 37 -1.79 -20.80 7.96
CA LEU A 37 -1.64 -22.23 8.15
C LEU A 37 -1.99 -22.93 6.84
N GLN A 38 -1.00 -23.59 6.23
CA GLN A 38 -1.24 -24.60 5.21
C GLN A 38 -1.87 -25.84 5.86
N GLY A 39 -2.95 -26.34 5.26
CA GLY A 39 -3.62 -27.57 5.64
C GLY A 39 -4.57 -28.05 4.55
N ALA A 40 -4.03 -28.84 3.63
CA ALA A 40 -4.64 -29.87 2.77
C ALA A 40 -6.06 -29.67 2.16
N GLY A 41 -6.10 -29.52 0.83
CA GLY A 41 -6.87 -30.42 -0.05
C GLY A 41 -8.25 -29.97 -0.56
N SER A 42 -8.31 -29.34 -1.74
CA SER A 42 -9.21 -29.67 -2.87
C SER A 42 -9.16 -28.58 -3.96
N PRO A 43 -9.13 -28.91 -5.27
CA PRO A 43 -8.95 -27.93 -6.34
C PRO A 43 -10.30 -27.45 -6.90
N TYR A 44 -10.58 -26.15 -6.77
CA TYR A 44 -11.35 -25.42 -7.78
C TYR A 44 -10.80 -24.00 -7.85
N LEU A 45 -9.92 -23.79 -8.81
CA LEU A 45 -9.35 -22.51 -9.16
C LEU A 45 -10.18 -21.96 -10.31
N GLU A 46 -11.01 -20.95 -10.06
CA GLU A 46 -11.53 -20.11 -11.13
C GLU A 46 -11.51 -18.63 -10.72
N SER A 47 -10.99 -17.83 -11.65
CA SER A 47 -10.49 -16.48 -11.51
C SER A 47 -11.43 -15.46 -10.87
N ALA A 48 -11.04 -14.92 -9.72
CA ALA A 48 -11.58 -13.67 -9.17
C ALA A 48 -10.88 -12.44 -9.78
N ALA A 49 -10.87 -12.34 -11.11
CA ALA A 49 -10.36 -11.18 -11.84
C ALA A 49 -11.48 -10.63 -12.73
N LEU A 50 -11.75 -9.33 -12.59
CA LEU A 50 -12.69 -8.50 -13.37
C LEU A 50 -14.17 -8.58 -12.98
N THR A 51 -14.52 -8.14 -11.76
CA THR A 51 -15.89 -7.67 -11.51
C THR A 51 -15.89 -6.15 -11.34
N ASN A 52 -16.55 -5.48 -12.30
CA ASN A 52 -16.75 -4.05 -12.33
C ASN A 52 -17.60 -3.62 -11.11
N PRO A 53 -17.31 -2.51 -10.43
CA PRO A 53 -18.11 -2.02 -9.29
C PRO A 53 -19.61 -1.96 -9.59
N ARG A 54 -20.01 -1.68 -10.84
CA ARG A 54 -21.42 -1.67 -11.29
C ARG A 54 -22.12 -3.02 -11.16
N GLN A 55 -21.40 -4.14 -11.26
CA GLN A 55 -21.96 -5.49 -11.11
C GLN A 55 -22.23 -5.86 -9.65
N MET A 56 -21.49 -5.29 -8.70
CA MET A 56 -21.74 -5.49 -7.26
C MET A 56 -23.04 -4.83 -6.80
N TRP A 57 -23.41 -3.69 -7.39
CA TRP A 57 -24.67 -2.99 -7.09
C TRP A 57 -25.90 -3.77 -7.57
N LEU A 58 -25.82 -4.41 -8.75
CA LEU A 58 -26.90 -5.25 -9.30
C LEU A 58 -27.15 -6.52 -8.47
N GLY A 59 -26.10 -7.11 -7.89
CA GLY A 59 -26.22 -8.28 -7.00
C GLY A 59 -26.95 -7.97 -5.69
N THR A 60 -26.80 -6.74 -5.17
CA THR A 60 -27.40 -6.34 -3.89
C THR A 60 -28.88 -5.98 -4.02
N LEU A 61 -29.33 -5.53 -5.20
CA LEU A 61 -30.73 -5.19 -5.48
C LEU A 61 -31.65 -6.43 -5.47
N LYS A 62 -31.11 -7.62 -5.80
CA LYS A 62 -31.88 -8.88 -5.85
C LYS A 62 -32.13 -9.50 -4.46
N GLN A 63 -31.39 -9.10 -3.43
CA GLN A 63 -31.46 -9.71 -2.09
C GLN A 63 -32.22 -8.86 -1.05
N GLY A 64 -32.69 -7.67 -1.43
CA GLY A 64 -33.37 -6.72 -0.54
C GLY A 64 -34.90 -6.66 -0.64
N MET A 65 -35.56 -7.46 -1.48
CA MET A 65 -37.02 -7.37 -1.72
C MET A 65 -37.87 -8.35 -0.91
N ASN A 66 -37.31 -8.97 0.13
CA ASN A 66 -38.05 -9.85 1.04
C ASN A 66 -38.20 -9.22 2.42
N HIS A 67 -38.86 -8.07 2.48
CA HIS A 67 -39.60 -7.66 3.67
C HIS A 67 -40.95 -7.19 3.14
N SER A 68 -41.84 -8.17 3.03
CA SER A 68 -43.27 -7.97 2.94
C SER A 68 -43.66 -6.98 4.04
N PHE A 69 -43.98 -5.75 3.65
CA PHE A 69 -44.76 -4.87 4.49
C PHE A 69 -46.05 -5.61 4.76
N LYS A 70 -46.18 -6.17 5.97
CA LYS A 70 -47.46 -6.57 6.52
C LYS A 70 -48.30 -5.31 6.67
N SER A 71 -48.97 -4.92 5.60
CA SER A 71 -50.14 -4.06 5.68
C SER A 71 -51.28 -4.97 6.11
N ASP A 72 -51.66 -4.88 7.38
CA ASP A 72 -52.93 -5.40 7.87
C ASP A 72 -54.02 -4.48 7.30
N VAL A 73 -54.37 -4.71 6.04
CA VAL A 73 -55.56 -4.15 5.41
C VAL A 73 -56.59 -5.24 5.54
N ASP A 74 -57.50 -5.03 6.48
CA ASP A 74 -58.72 -5.80 6.66
C ASP A 74 -59.53 -5.79 5.35
N ILE A 75 -59.24 -6.77 4.49
CA ILE A 75 -59.98 -7.10 3.26
C ILE A 75 -61.22 -7.90 3.69
N GLY A 76 -62.02 -7.31 4.57
CA GLY A 76 -63.23 -7.92 5.14
C GLY A 76 -64.53 -7.36 4.57
N HIS A 77 -64.53 -6.15 3.97
CA HIS A 77 -65.78 -5.43 3.67
C HIS A 77 -65.93 -4.90 2.23
N LEU A 78 -65.04 -5.21 1.29
CA LEU A 78 -65.21 -4.82 -0.12
C LEU A 78 -66.17 -5.72 -0.92
N ARG A 79 -66.77 -6.74 -0.30
CA ARG A 79 -67.69 -7.66 -0.98
C ARG A 79 -69.15 -7.28 -0.74
N THR A 80 -69.57 -6.15 -1.29
CA THR A 80 -70.85 -5.96 -2.00
C THR A 80 -70.88 -4.52 -2.50
N ASN A 81 -71.35 -4.31 -3.72
CA ASN A 81 -71.47 -3.04 -4.46
C ASN A 81 -70.29 -2.77 -5.40
N PHE A 82 -70.18 -3.61 -6.43
CA PHE A 82 -69.76 -3.10 -7.74
C PHE A 82 -70.66 -1.91 -8.08
N SER A 83 -70.08 -0.71 -8.14
CA SER A 83 -70.74 0.48 -8.66
C SER A 83 -71.17 0.21 -10.10
N SER A 84 -72.42 -0.20 -10.27
CA SER A 84 -73.04 -0.10 -11.57
C SER A 84 -73.18 1.38 -11.89
N SER A 85 -72.80 1.75 -13.11
CA SER A 85 -72.97 3.11 -13.64
C SER A 85 -74.40 3.66 -13.48
N THR A 86 -75.39 2.76 -13.41
CA THR A 86 -76.80 3.09 -13.16
C THR A 86 -77.10 3.11 -11.65
N PRO A 87 -77.51 4.25 -11.07
CA PRO A 87 -77.98 4.37 -9.68
C PRO A 87 -79.04 3.33 -9.28
N GLU A 88 -79.03 2.93 -8.01
CA GLU A 88 -79.91 1.87 -7.47
C GLU A 88 -81.40 2.12 -7.76
N TYR A 89 -81.86 3.36 -7.60
CA TYR A 89 -83.25 3.77 -7.88
C TYR A 89 -83.64 3.64 -9.36
N LEU A 90 -82.71 3.89 -10.28
CA LEU A 90 -82.96 3.76 -11.72
C LEU A 90 -83.04 2.31 -12.16
N LYS A 91 -82.26 1.44 -11.53
CA LYS A 91 -82.31 -0.01 -11.81
C LYS A 91 -83.65 -0.62 -11.42
N GLU A 92 -84.27 -0.11 -10.37
CA GLU A 92 -85.60 -0.54 -9.93
C GLU A 92 -86.71 0.02 -10.84
N ALA A 93 -86.65 1.31 -11.18
CA ALA A 93 -87.60 1.95 -12.09
C ALA A 93 -87.63 1.29 -13.49
N LEU A 94 -86.47 0.85 -13.98
CA LEU A 94 -86.33 0.15 -15.27
C LEU A 94 -86.63 -1.36 -15.19
N GLY A 95 -87.04 -1.88 -14.02
CA GLY A 95 -87.35 -3.31 -13.82
C GLY A 95 -86.13 -4.24 -13.89
N MET A 96 -84.91 -3.68 -13.86
CA MET A 96 -83.64 -4.42 -13.95
C MET A 96 -83.28 -5.15 -12.64
N LYS A 97 -83.94 -4.80 -11.53
CA LYS A 97 -83.77 -5.42 -10.21
C LYS A 97 -85.12 -5.55 -9.50
N LYS A 98 -85.34 -6.65 -8.77
CA LYS A 98 -86.54 -6.83 -7.93
C LYS A 98 -86.38 -6.08 -6.58
N PRO A 99 -87.43 -5.41 -6.07
CA PRO A 99 -87.40 -4.78 -4.75
C PRO A 99 -87.05 -5.81 -3.67
N LYS A 100 -86.20 -5.43 -2.71
CA LYS A 100 -85.77 -6.33 -1.62
C LYS A 100 -86.74 -6.35 -0.44
N HIS A 101 -87.69 -5.41 -0.37
CA HIS A 101 -88.70 -5.31 0.69
C HIS A 101 -90.10 -5.57 0.14
N SER A 102 -90.38 -6.81 -0.29
CA SER A 102 -91.76 -7.23 -0.56
C SER A 102 -92.53 -7.36 0.76
N ARG A 103 -93.20 -6.28 1.19
CA ARG A 103 -94.22 -6.38 2.24
C ARG A 103 -95.40 -7.16 1.64
N SER A 104 -95.65 -8.35 2.17
CA SER A 104 -96.74 -9.21 1.72
C SER A 104 -98.11 -8.50 1.80
N SER A 105 -98.87 -8.67 0.71
CA SER A 105 -100.33 -8.69 0.59
C SER A 105 -101.14 -7.50 1.09
N SER A 106 -101.49 -6.58 0.17
CA SER A 106 -102.88 -6.17 -0.13
C SER A 106 -102.97 -5.09 -1.22
N ASN A 107 -101.88 -4.46 -1.64
CA ASN A 107 -101.90 -3.47 -2.71
C ASN A 107 -100.75 -3.73 -3.69
N GLY A 108 -101.05 -3.89 -4.97
CA GLY A 108 -100.13 -4.40 -5.99
C GLY A 108 -98.89 -3.52 -6.18
N TYR A 109 -97.72 -4.14 -6.31
CA TYR A 109 -96.50 -3.50 -6.78
C TYR A 109 -96.71 -3.05 -8.24
N ILE A 110 -96.59 -1.74 -8.51
CA ILE A 110 -96.68 -1.17 -9.86
C ILE A 110 -95.25 -1.00 -10.40
N PRO A 111 -94.85 -1.77 -11.44
CA PRO A 111 -93.56 -1.58 -12.09
C PRO A 111 -93.38 -0.13 -12.55
N GLY A 112 -92.25 0.49 -12.19
CA GLY A 112 -91.95 1.90 -12.52
C GLY A 112 -92.16 2.89 -11.37
N THR A 113 -92.69 2.45 -10.22
CA THR A 113 -92.72 3.26 -8.99
C THR A 113 -91.49 2.91 -8.15
N PRO A 114 -90.56 3.84 -7.87
CA PRO A 114 -89.39 3.55 -7.06
C PRO A 114 -89.78 3.09 -5.65
N ASP A 115 -89.19 1.99 -5.17
CA ASP A 115 -89.34 1.54 -3.78
C ASP A 115 -88.44 2.42 -2.92
N TYR A 116 -88.96 3.60 -2.56
CA TYR A 116 -88.23 4.49 -1.67
C TYR A 116 -88.06 3.80 -0.32
N LYS A 117 -86.83 3.85 0.21
CA LYS A 117 -86.54 3.38 1.57
C LYS A 117 -87.47 4.08 2.56
N GLU A 118 -87.77 3.41 3.67
CA GLU A 118 -88.53 4.01 4.77
C GLU A 118 -87.83 5.31 5.23
N LYS A 119 -88.63 6.28 5.67
CA LYS A 119 -88.18 7.62 6.07
C LYS A 119 -87.01 7.55 7.06
N GLU A 120 -87.11 6.65 8.02
CA GLU A 120 -86.14 6.40 9.08
C GLU A 120 -84.80 5.89 8.51
N ASP A 121 -84.83 4.89 7.63
CA ASP A 121 -83.64 4.33 6.97
C ASP A 121 -82.90 5.38 6.11
N MET A 122 -83.64 6.28 5.46
CA MET A 122 -83.04 7.37 4.69
C MET A 122 -82.29 8.37 5.58
N TYR A 123 -82.81 8.65 6.79
CA TYR A 123 -82.12 9.54 7.72
C TYR A 123 -80.83 8.91 8.26
N ASP A 124 -80.86 7.61 8.58
CA ASP A 124 -79.68 6.88 9.04
C ASP A 124 -78.59 6.84 7.96
N GLU A 125 -78.95 6.57 6.70
CA GLU A 125 -78.03 6.61 5.57
C GLU A 125 -77.43 8.02 5.38
N ILE A 126 -78.23 9.09 5.49
CA ILE A 126 -77.72 10.46 5.43
C ILE A 126 -76.72 10.73 6.55
N ILE A 127 -76.95 10.21 7.76
CA ILE A 127 -76.04 10.36 8.90
C ILE A 127 -74.73 9.59 8.63
N GLU A 128 -74.82 8.36 8.14
CA GLU A 128 -73.64 7.54 7.79
C GLU A 128 -72.83 8.17 6.65
N LEU A 129 -73.49 8.67 5.61
CA LEU A 129 -72.83 9.37 4.51
C LEU A 129 -72.13 10.65 5.00
N LYS A 130 -72.77 11.44 5.88
CA LYS A 130 -72.13 12.60 6.51
C LYS A 130 -70.88 12.21 7.31
N LYS A 131 -70.97 11.14 8.11
CA LYS A 131 -69.82 10.60 8.86
C LYS A 131 -68.70 10.16 7.92
N THR A 132 -69.04 9.49 6.82
CA THR A 132 -68.08 9.02 5.81
C THR A 132 -67.39 10.18 5.10
N ILE A 133 -68.15 11.21 4.69
CA ILE A 133 -67.60 12.43 4.08
C ILE A 133 -66.64 13.13 5.05
N GLN A 134 -67.02 13.22 6.32
CA GLN A 134 -66.15 13.84 7.33
C GLN A 134 -64.88 13.01 7.58
N ALA A 135 -64.99 11.68 7.65
CA ALA A 135 -63.85 10.78 7.77
C ALA A 135 -62.90 10.91 6.56
N GLN A 136 -63.43 10.96 5.34
CA GLN A 136 -62.65 11.17 4.12
C GLN A 136 -61.97 12.54 4.09
N ARG A 137 -62.63 13.60 4.55
CA ARG A 137 -62.01 14.93 4.71
C ARG A 137 -60.83 14.89 5.67
N ASN A 138 -61.01 14.31 6.86
CA ASN A 138 -59.94 14.17 7.85
C ASN A 138 -58.76 13.34 7.31
N GLU A 139 -59.04 12.27 6.57
CA GLU A 139 -58.02 11.46 5.91
C GLU A 139 -57.27 12.26 4.82
N GLY A 140 -57.99 13.09 4.05
CA GLY A 140 -57.39 14.02 3.09
C GLY A 140 -56.41 15.00 3.75
N ASP A 141 -56.79 15.59 4.89
CA ASP A 141 -55.92 16.50 5.64
C ASP A 141 -54.67 15.79 6.20
N ARG A 142 -54.85 14.54 6.67
CA ARG A 142 -53.75 13.69 7.12
C ARG A 142 -52.76 13.40 5.98
N MET A 143 -53.27 13.03 4.81
CA MET A 143 -52.45 12.72 3.63
C MET A 143 -51.75 13.97 3.08
N LYS A 144 -52.43 15.12 3.05
CA LYS A 144 -51.83 16.41 2.68
C LYS A 144 -50.63 16.75 3.54
N THR A 145 -50.76 16.54 4.86
CA THR A 145 -49.64 16.79 5.79
C THR A 145 -48.50 15.80 5.59
N LYS A 146 -48.80 14.52 5.32
CA LYS A 146 -47.78 13.49 5.03
C LYS A 146 -47.01 13.82 3.75
N LEU A 147 -47.70 14.22 2.69
CA LEU A 147 -47.09 14.63 1.42
C LEU A 147 -46.13 15.80 1.62
N ARG A 148 -46.57 16.87 2.29
CA ARG A 148 -45.72 18.02 2.58
C ARG A 148 -44.42 17.64 3.29
N ARG A 149 -44.48 16.76 4.30
CA ARG A 149 -43.27 16.30 5.02
C ARG A 149 -42.30 15.54 4.11
N LEU A 150 -42.83 14.65 3.27
CA LEU A 150 -42.03 13.87 2.34
C LEU A 150 -41.40 14.75 1.27
N GLU A 151 -42.13 15.74 0.73
CA GLU A 151 -41.60 16.72 -0.22
C GLU A 151 -40.46 17.55 0.40
N GLU A 152 -40.59 17.99 1.65
CA GLU A 152 -39.52 18.70 2.36
C GLU A 152 -38.29 17.81 2.59
N GLU A 153 -38.47 16.52 2.91
CA GLU A 153 -37.35 15.57 3.02
C GLU A 153 -36.68 15.32 1.66
N ASN A 154 -37.46 15.15 0.59
CA ASN A 154 -36.95 14.95 -0.75
C ASN A 154 -36.12 16.15 -1.20
N ASN A 155 -36.62 17.36 -1.01
CA ASN A 155 -35.89 18.59 -1.28
C ASN A 155 -34.57 18.70 -0.50
N ARG A 156 -34.47 18.12 0.71
CA ARG A 156 -33.19 18.06 1.45
C ARG A 156 -32.22 17.07 0.82
N LYS A 157 -32.71 15.90 0.39
CA LYS A 157 -31.90 14.88 -0.29
C LYS A 157 -31.43 15.37 -1.67
N ASP A 158 -32.29 16.04 -2.42
CA ASP A 158 -31.95 16.61 -3.73
C ASP A 158 -30.80 17.62 -3.60
N LYS A 159 -30.83 18.49 -2.60
CA LYS A 159 -29.71 19.40 -2.30
C LYS A 159 -28.41 18.68 -1.93
N GLN A 160 -28.48 17.56 -1.21
CA GLN A 160 -27.30 16.74 -0.91
C GLN A 160 -26.74 16.09 -2.18
N ILE A 161 -27.63 15.62 -3.07
CA ILE A 161 -27.25 15.06 -4.36
C ILE A 161 -26.57 16.14 -5.20
N GLU A 162 -27.14 17.33 -5.32
CA GLU A 162 -26.52 18.47 -6.02
C GLU A 162 -25.12 18.79 -5.47
N GLN A 163 -24.96 18.81 -4.14
CA GLN A 163 -23.66 19.06 -3.50
C GLN A 163 -22.62 17.98 -3.83
N LEU A 164 -23.02 16.71 -3.91
CA LEU A 164 -22.13 15.59 -4.26
C LEU A 164 -21.80 15.57 -5.76
N LEU A 165 -22.73 16.04 -6.60
CA LEU A 165 -22.55 16.15 -8.04
C LEU A 165 -21.81 17.43 -8.46
N ASP A 166 -21.59 18.37 -7.53
CA ASP A 166 -20.85 19.60 -7.79
C ASP A 166 -19.39 19.29 -8.14
N THR A 167 -19.12 19.35 -9.44
CA THR A 167 -17.83 19.03 -10.06
C THR A 167 -16.72 19.95 -9.54
N SER A 168 -17.04 21.16 -9.06
CA SER A 168 -16.05 22.09 -8.52
C SER A 168 -15.35 21.54 -7.27
N ARG A 169 -16.10 20.94 -6.33
CA ARG A 169 -15.55 20.31 -5.12
C ARG A 169 -14.81 19.02 -5.43
N GLY A 170 -15.32 18.22 -6.37
CA GLY A 170 -14.66 17.00 -6.83
C GLY A 170 -13.33 17.29 -7.52
N SER A 171 -13.27 18.39 -8.29
CA SER A 171 -12.06 18.84 -9.00
C SER A 171 -10.94 19.24 -8.05
N GLU A 172 -11.22 20.00 -6.98
CA GLU A 172 -10.18 20.37 -6.00
C GLU A 172 -9.62 19.15 -5.25
N LEU A 173 -10.48 18.23 -4.83
CA LEU A 173 -10.06 16.99 -4.19
C LEU A 173 -9.22 16.12 -5.14
N ALA A 174 -9.64 16.00 -6.39
CA ALA A 174 -8.89 15.28 -7.43
C ALA A 174 -7.52 15.93 -7.68
N ARG A 175 -7.45 17.27 -7.72
CA ARG A 175 -6.20 18.01 -7.91
C ARG A 175 -5.22 17.79 -6.76
N VAL A 176 -5.67 17.90 -5.51
CA VAL A 176 -4.85 17.67 -4.30
C VAL A 176 -4.36 16.21 -4.24
N LEU A 177 -5.22 15.25 -4.57
CA LEU A 177 -4.84 13.83 -4.63
C LEU A 177 -3.82 13.55 -5.74
N SER A 178 -3.95 14.19 -6.90
CA SER A 178 -3.02 14.06 -8.03
C SER A 178 -1.64 14.62 -7.68
N GLU A 179 -1.59 15.82 -7.08
CA GLU A 179 -0.36 16.48 -6.63
C GLU A 179 0.40 15.62 -5.61
N LYS A 180 -0.30 15.14 -4.57
CA LYS A 180 0.28 14.21 -3.58
C LYS A 180 0.77 12.90 -4.21
N LYS A 181 0.07 12.38 -5.23
CA LYS A 181 0.47 11.15 -5.93
C LYS A 181 1.74 11.37 -6.76
N ALA A 182 1.90 12.53 -7.38
CA ALA A 182 3.10 12.89 -8.12
C ALA A 182 4.33 12.98 -7.20
N ASP A 183 4.21 13.70 -6.07
CA ASP A 183 5.28 13.84 -5.08
C ASP A 183 5.70 12.49 -4.49
N ASN A 184 4.72 11.67 -4.10
CA ASN A 184 4.99 10.31 -3.62
C ASN A 184 5.65 9.45 -4.71
N GLY A 185 5.26 9.62 -5.98
CA GLY A 185 5.87 8.93 -7.11
C GLY A 185 7.36 9.25 -7.28
N LEU A 186 7.73 10.53 -7.13
CA LEU A 186 9.13 10.98 -7.17
C LEU A 186 9.95 10.43 -5.99
N VAL A 187 9.39 10.42 -4.78
CA VAL A 187 10.06 9.84 -3.60
C VAL A 187 10.28 8.33 -3.80
N VAL A 188 9.27 7.61 -4.29
CA VAL A 188 9.37 6.18 -4.56
C VAL A 188 10.41 5.89 -5.65
N SER A 189 10.47 6.69 -6.72
CA SER A 189 11.46 6.48 -7.78
C SER A 189 12.89 6.75 -7.27
N ALA A 190 13.10 7.81 -6.47
CA ALA A 190 14.38 8.09 -5.85
C ALA A 190 14.83 6.98 -4.89
N LEU A 191 13.92 6.44 -4.09
CA LEU A 191 14.19 5.31 -3.20
C LEU A 191 14.54 4.03 -3.98
N LYS A 192 13.81 3.72 -5.05
CA LYS A 192 14.13 2.59 -5.94
C LYS A 192 15.54 2.71 -6.53
N GLN A 193 15.90 3.90 -7.02
CA GLN A 193 17.25 4.16 -7.55
C GLN A 193 18.34 4.01 -6.47
N LYS A 194 18.06 4.45 -5.23
CA LYS A 194 18.99 4.29 -4.11
C LYS A 194 19.17 2.82 -3.73
N ILE A 195 18.09 2.04 -3.68
CA ILE A 195 18.13 0.60 -3.40
C ILE A 195 18.98 -0.12 -4.46
N LEU A 196 18.71 0.13 -5.74
CA LEU A 196 19.46 -0.48 -6.85
C LEU A 196 20.97 -0.21 -6.75
N LYS A 197 21.36 1.03 -6.40
CA LYS A 197 22.77 1.38 -6.21
C LYS A 197 23.40 0.67 -5.01
N LEU A 198 22.66 0.53 -3.91
CA LEU A 198 23.14 -0.18 -2.72
C LEU A 198 23.28 -1.68 -2.99
N GLU A 199 22.33 -2.28 -3.69
CA GLU A 199 22.39 -3.69 -4.11
C GLU A 199 23.60 -3.96 -4.99
N GLN A 200 23.87 -3.07 -5.96
CA GLN A 200 25.06 -3.16 -6.81
C GLN A 200 26.36 -3.05 -5.99
N GLN A 201 26.45 -2.11 -5.04
CA GLN A 201 27.62 -2.01 -4.15
C GLN A 201 27.81 -3.24 -3.26
N CYS A 202 26.72 -3.83 -2.75
CA CYS A 202 26.81 -5.06 -1.97
C CYS A 202 27.37 -6.19 -2.84
N LYS A 203 26.85 -6.36 -4.06
CA LYS A 203 27.33 -7.36 -5.01
C LYS A 203 28.81 -7.18 -5.36
N GLU A 204 29.26 -5.95 -5.59
CA GLU A 204 30.67 -5.65 -5.85
C GLU A 204 31.56 -6.02 -4.66
N LYS A 205 31.16 -5.65 -3.43
CA LYS A 205 31.90 -5.99 -2.21
C LYS A 205 31.95 -7.50 -1.99
N ASP A 206 30.85 -8.22 -2.22
CA ASP A 206 30.83 -9.68 -2.13
C ASP A 206 31.77 -10.33 -3.14
N ASN A 207 31.81 -9.81 -4.38
CA ASN A 207 32.78 -10.27 -5.39
C ASN A 207 34.23 -10.03 -4.94
N THR A 208 34.53 -8.86 -4.36
CA THR A 208 35.87 -8.56 -3.82
C THR A 208 36.23 -9.51 -2.67
N ILE A 209 35.29 -9.81 -1.76
CA ILE A 209 35.50 -10.77 -0.68
C ILE A 209 35.80 -12.16 -1.26
N ASN A 210 35.02 -12.62 -2.24
CA ASN A 210 35.24 -13.91 -2.89
C ASN A 210 36.61 -13.99 -3.56
N HIS A 211 37.03 -12.91 -4.22
CA HIS A 211 38.37 -12.83 -4.81
C HIS A 211 39.47 -12.92 -3.75
N PHE A 212 39.39 -12.14 -2.67
CA PHE A 212 40.38 -12.23 -1.58
C PHE A 212 40.38 -13.60 -0.90
N GLN A 213 39.24 -14.25 -0.75
CA GLN A 213 39.19 -15.62 -0.24
C GLN A 213 39.90 -16.61 -1.19
N ALA A 214 39.77 -16.43 -2.50
CA ALA A 214 40.49 -17.24 -3.47
C ALA A 214 41.99 -16.97 -3.44
N ASP A 215 42.40 -15.71 -3.30
CA ASP A 215 43.81 -15.32 -3.21
C ASP A 215 44.45 -15.90 -1.95
N VAL A 216 43.81 -15.76 -0.78
CA VAL A 216 44.31 -16.35 0.47
C VAL A 216 44.49 -17.86 0.36
N LYS A 217 43.53 -18.58 -0.25
CA LYS A 217 43.66 -20.02 -0.49
C LYS A 217 44.85 -20.34 -1.40
N THR A 218 45.03 -19.54 -2.45
CA THR A 218 46.10 -19.70 -3.43
C THR A 218 47.47 -19.43 -2.79
N THR A 219 47.61 -18.33 -2.04
CA THR A 219 48.84 -17.99 -1.30
C THR A 219 49.18 -19.05 -0.26
N ASN A 220 48.20 -19.55 0.50
CA ASN A 220 48.45 -20.61 1.49
C ASN A 220 48.94 -21.92 0.85
N LEU A 221 48.43 -22.28 -0.33
CA LEU A 221 48.93 -23.43 -1.10
C LEU A 221 50.35 -23.20 -1.61
N GLU A 222 50.65 -21.98 -2.06
CA GLU A 222 51.98 -21.60 -2.55
C GLU A 222 53.03 -21.61 -1.44
N GLU A 223 52.71 -21.04 -0.28
CA GLU A 223 53.56 -21.06 0.92
C GLU A 223 53.84 -22.51 1.36
N MET A 224 52.84 -23.39 1.34
CA MET A 224 53.02 -24.81 1.63
C MET A 224 53.94 -25.50 0.62
N ARG A 225 53.80 -25.18 -0.68
CA ARG A 225 54.65 -25.72 -1.74
C ARG A 225 56.10 -25.31 -1.56
N ILE A 226 56.36 -24.03 -1.29
CA ILE A 226 57.70 -23.49 -1.04
C ILE A 226 58.30 -24.13 0.21
N ALA A 227 57.53 -24.27 1.29
CA ALA A 227 58.00 -24.93 2.51
C ALA A 227 58.38 -26.40 2.24
N MET A 228 57.56 -27.13 1.49
CA MET A 228 57.83 -28.52 1.11
C MET A 228 59.09 -28.65 0.24
N GLU A 229 59.26 -27.78 -0.76
CA GLU A 229 60.45 -27.72 -1.61
C GLU A 229 61.70 -27.43 -0.79
N THR A 230 61.64 -26.44 0.11
CA THR A 230 62.71 -26.11 1.06
C THR A 230 63.10 -27.31 1.92
N TYR A 231 62.13 -28.00 2.56
CA TYR A 231 62.43 -29.19 3.37
C TYR A 231 63.06 -30.31 2.56
N TYR A 232 62.62 -30.50 1.32
CA TYR A 232 63.17 -31.53 0.43
C TYR A 232 64.62 -31.20 0.05
N GLU A 233 64.93 -29.95 -0.30
CA GLU A 233 66.29 -29.49 -0.57
C GLU A 233 67.20 -29.66 0.65
N GLU A 234 66.76 -29.27 1.85
CA GLU A 234 67.53 -29.43 3.10
C GLU A 234 67.83 -30.90 3.41
N VAL A 235 66.84 -31.79 3.24
CA VAL A 235 67.05 -33.25 3.39
C VAL A 235 68.01 -33.78 2.33
N HIS A 236 67.93 -33.32 1.08
CA HIS A 236 68.86 -33.72 0.02
C HIS A 236 70.27 -33.17 0.21
N LEU A 237 70.43 -31.96 0.73
CA LEU A 237 71.75 -31.38 1.03
C LEU A 237 72.41 -32.08 2.23
N THR A 238 71.64 -32.51 3.22
CA THR A 238 72.16 -33.27 4.37
C THR A 238 72.42 -34.75 4.05
N ARG A 239 71.76 -35.33 3.04
CA ARG A 239 71.87 -36.75 2.64
C ARG A 239 73.26 -37.21 2.13
N PRO A 240 74.08 -36.41 1.42
CA PRO A 240 75.46 -36.76 1.09
C PRO A 240 76.43 -36.75 2.28
N SER A 241 76.12 -36.07 3.38
CA SER A 241 77.00 -36.06 4.57
C SER A 241 76.85 -37.32 5.43
N SER A 242 75.77 -38.08 5.27
CA SER A 242 75.58 -39.36 5.98
C SER A 242 76.25 -40.55 5.29
N GLY A 243 76.70 -40.40 4.04
CA GLY A 243 77.36 -41.46 3.26
C GLY A 243 78.84 -41.20 2.93
N ALA A 244 79.35 -40.00 3.17
CA ALA A 244 80.73 -39.59 2.85
C ALA A 244 81.70 -39.66 4.05
N GLY A 245 81.33 -40.40 5.10
CA GLY A 245 82.21 -40.70 6.23
C GLY A 245 83.25 -41.76 5.88
N ARG A 246 84.08 -41.54 4.84
CA ARG A 246 85.36 -42.23 4.56
C ARG A 246 85.89 -41.76 3.21
N ARG A 247 86.77 -40.76 3.25
CA ARG A 247 87.97 -40.55 2.40
C ARG A 247 88.23 -39.06 2.22
N SER A 248 89.11 -38.52 3.06
CA SER A 248 90.26 -37.72 2.60
C SER A 248 91.10 -37.35 3.82
N CYS A 249 92.15 -38.11 4.05
CA CYS A 249 93.22 -37.75 4.96
C CYS A 249 94.39 -37.29 4.08
N HIS A 250 94.93 -36.09 4.35
CA HIS A 250 96.23 -35.55 3.88
C HIS A 250 96.25 -34.55 2.70
N SER A 251 95.90 -33.27 2.96
CA SER A 251 96.60 -32.07 2.43
C SER A 251 96.01 -30.73 2.90
N GLU A 252 95.78 -30.57 4.21
CA GLU A 252 94.99 -29.44 4.72
C GLU A 252 95.60 -28.05 4.48
N GLY A 253 96.93 -27.90 4.49
CA GLY A 253 97.59 -26.59 4.30
C GLY A 253 97.63 -26.06 2.86
N ARG A 254 97.68 -26.94 1.83
CA ARG A 254 97.67 -26.51 0.42
C ARG A 254 96.25 -26.35 -0.14
N ASP A 255 95.30 -27.13 0.37
CA ASP A 255 93.91 -27.04 -0.06
C ASP A 255 93.17 -25.86 0.57
N THR A 256 93.52 -25.46 1.79
CA THR A 256 93.01 -24.21 2.41
C THR A 256 93.46 -22.98 1.63
N GLN A 257 94.73 -22.90 1.21
CA GLN A 257 95.24 -21.83 0.34
C GLN A 257 94.49 -21.75 -1.00
N LYS A 258 94.20 -22.91 -1.62
CA LYS A 258 93.43 -22.97 -2.88
C LYS A 258 91.97 -22.55 -2.66
N ARG A 259 91.34 -22.98 -1.56
CA ARG A 259 89.97 -22.57 -1.16
C ARG A 259 89.89 -21.07 -0.87
N LEU A 260 90.88 -20.50 -0.18
CA LEU A 260 90.98 -19.07 0.08
C LEU A 260 91.15 -18.25 -1.21
N LYS A 261 91.97 -18.72 -2.16
CA LYS A 261 92.11 -18.07 -3.47
C LYS A 261 90.82 -18.13 -4.28
N ALA A 262 90.12 -19.27 -4.28
CA ALA A 262 88.82 -19.41 -4.94
C ALA A 262 87.74 -18.53 -4.29
N LEU A 263 87.74 -18.43 -2.95
CA LEU A 263 86.86 -17.56 -2.19
C LEU A 263 87.13 -16.09 -2.52
N ASN A 264 88.39 -15.66 -2.50
CA ASN A 264 88.77 -14.30 -2.87
C ASN A 264 88.40 -13.97 -4.33
N ALA A 265 88.58 -14.91 -5.25
CA ALA A 265 88.14 -14.74 -6.64
C ALA A 265 86.61 -14.60 -6.75
N ALA A 266 85.86 -15.38 -5.96
CA ALA A 266 84.40 -15.27 -5.89
C ALA A 266 83.95 -13.93 -5.29
N VAL A 267 84.59 -13.49 -4.20
CA VAL A 267 84.34 -12.18 -3.56
C VAL A 267 84.58 -11.05 -4.56
N LEU A 268 85.72 -11.05 -5.27
CA LEU A 268 86.01 -10.02 -6.27
C LEU A 268 85.00 -10.03 -7.42
N ARG A 269 84.59 -11.22 -7.89
CA ARG A 269 83.55 -11.33 -8.93
C ARG A 269 82.21 -10.80 -8.45
N LEU A 270 81.82 -11.11 -7.21
CA LEU A 270 80.59 -10.62 -6.61
C LEU A 270 80.64 -9.11 -6.36
N SER A 271 81.76 -8.57 -5.87
CA SER A 271 81.95 -7.13 -5.71
C SER A 271 81.85 -6.38 -7.04
N ARG A 272 82.40 -6.95 -8.13
CA ARG A 272 82.24 -6.38 -9.47
C ARG A 272 80.78 -6.38 -9.90
N ASN A 273 80.09 -7.50 -9.73
CA ASN A 273 78.68 -7.64 -10.09
C ASN A 273 77.78 -6.68 -9.29
N ILE A 274 78.01 -6.53 -7.98
CA ILE A 274 77.31 -5.55 -7.14
C ILE A 274 77.51 -4.13 -7.67
N LYS A 275 78.74 -3.79 -8.08
CA LYS A 275 79.03 -2.47 -8.65
C LYS A 275 78.31 -2.26 -9.98
N GLU A 276 78.35 -3.24 -10.86
CA GLU A 276 77.62 -3.23 -12.15
C GLU A 276 76.11 -3.02 -11.92
N LEU A 277 75.51 -3.78 -11.00
CA LEU A 277 74.09 -3.65 -10.64
C LEU A 277 73.74 -2.30 -9.99
N GLN A 278 74.66 -1.70 -9.24
CA GLN A 278 74.50 -0.37 -8.66
C GLN A 278 74.53 0.72 -9.72
N ASP A 279 75.45 0.61 -10.69
CA ASP A 279 75.58 1.56 -11.80
C ASP A 279 74.37 1.45 -12.74
N GLU A 280 73.90 0.24 -13.03
CA GLU A 280 72.67 0.01 -13.80
C GLU A 280 71.43 0.56 -13.07
N ASN A 281 71.28 0.31 -11.77
CA ASN A 281 70.19 0.92 -10.99
C ASN A 281 70.23 2.44 -10.99
N ARG A 282 71.43 3.03 -10.96
CA ARG A 282 71.59 4.49 -11.04
C ARG A 282 71.14 5.00 -12.40
N SER A 283 71.60 4.37 -13.50
CA SER A 283 71.18 4.70 -14.86
C SER A 283 69.66 4.60 -15.03
N LEU A 284 69.05 3.51 -14.56
CA LEU A 284 67.59 3.32 -14.66
C LEU A 284 66.81 4.36 -13.85
N LYS A 285 67.33 4.82 -12.71
CA LYS A 285 66.74 5.93 -11.94
C LYS A 285 66.86 7.26 -12.67
N GLU A 286 68.03 7.54 -13.24
CA GLU A 286 68.24 8.75 -14.05
C GLU A 286 67.33 8.76 -15.29
N ASP A 287 67.18 7.62 -15.97
CA ASP A 287 66.25 7.46 -17.10
C ASP A 287 64.79 7.66 -16.66
N LEU A 288 64.40 7.13 -15.50
CA LEU A 288 63.07 7.35 -14.92
C LEU A 288 62.83 8.83 -14.62
N ASP A 289 63.77 9.50 -13.99
CA ASP A 289 63.71 10.93 -13.67
C ASP A 289 63.68 11.78 -14.96
N GLN A 290 64.42 11.37 -15.99
CA GLN A 290 64.43 12.01 -17.31
C GLN A 290 63.08 11.84 -18.01
N VAL A 291 62.46 10.66 -17.96
CA VAL A 291 61.10 10.44 -18.49
C VAL A 291 60.08 11.29 -17.73
N LEU A 292 60.16 11.34 -16.40
CA LEU A 292 59.29 12.19 -15.56
C LEU A 292 59.51 13.69 -15.84
N SER A 293 60.73 14.10 -16.19
CA SER A 293 61.06 15.50 -16.52
C SER A 293 60.70 15.87 -17.96
N THR A 294 60.80 14.94 -18.91
CA THR A 294 60.46 15.12 -20.33
C THR A 294 58.95 15.11 -20.55
N TYR A 295 58.20 14.44 -19.67
CA TYR A 295 56.77 14.62 -19.51
C TYR A 295 56.49 15.46 -18.26
N PRO A 296 56.67 16.80 -18.29
CA PRO A 296 56.07 17.62 -17.25
C PRO A 296 54.58 17.29 -17.34
N ALA A 297 54.02 16.71 -16.27
CA ALA A 297 52.63 16.35 -16.14
C ALA A 297 51.81 17.38 -16.90
N SER A 298 51.27 17.00 -18.08
CA SER A 298 50.74 17.99 -19.01
C SER A 298 49.79 18.88 -18.22
N ASN A 299 50.11 20.18 -18.16
CA ASN A 299 49.57 21.15 -17.22
C ASN A 299 48.08 21.49 -17.51
N LYS A 300 47.23 20.46 -17.66
CA LYS A 300 45.79 20.53 -17.84
C LYS A 300 45.01 19.85 -16.71
N THR A 301 45.65 19.21 -15.74
CA THR A 301 45.05 19.01 -14.42
C THR A 301 45.20 20.30 -13.62
N LYS A 302 44.52 21.36 -14.09
CA LYS A 302 44.11 22.45 -13.19
C LYS A 302 43.44 21.76 -12.01
N ASN A 303 43.89 22.07 -10.79
CA ASN A 303 43.37 21.49 -9.56
C ASN A 303 41.88 21.84 -9.40
N TYR A 304 41.02 21.11 -10.11
CA TYR A 304 39.57 21.30 -10.11
C TYR A 304 38.96 20.92 -8.75
N GLY A 305 39.71 20.21 -7.90
CA GLY A 305 39.33 19.87 -6.53
C GLY A 305 39.30 21.07 -5.59
N GLU A 306 40.10 22.10 -5.86
CA GLU A 306 40.11 23.36 -5.08
C GLU A 306 39.09 24.39 -5.57
N TRP A 307 38.42 24.12 -6.69
CA TRP A 307 37.49 25.07 -7.27
C TRP A 307 36.13 24.96 -6.57
N SER A 308 35.60 26.10 -6.13
CA SER A 308 34.23 26.16 -5.62
C SER A 308 33.26 25.69 -6.71
N LYS A 309 32.18 25.01 -6.30
CA LYS A 309 31.16 24.48 -7.21
C LYS A 309 30.66 25.53 -8.22
N GLN A 310 30.50 26.78 -7.79
CA GLN A 310 30.08 27.89 -8.66
C GLN A 310 31.11 28.22 -9.75
N ARG A 311 32.41 28.13 -9.44
CA ARG A 311 33.50 28.38 -10.38
C ARG A 311 33.59 27.28 -11.44
N LEU A 312 33.38 26.03 -11.03
CA LEU A 312 33.31 24.89 -11.96
C LEU A 312 32.14 25.00 -12.93
N VAL A 313 30.94 25.29 -12.42
CA VAL A 313 29.73 25.45 -13.26
C VAL A 313 29.92 26.56 -14.28
N ARG A 314 30.46 27.72 -13.88
CA ARG A 314 30.72 28.83 -14.79
C ARG A 314 31.71 28.46 -15.90
N ARG A 315 32.75 27.68 -15.56
CA ARG A 315 33.73 27.22 -16.54
C ARG A 315 33.15 26.20 -17.51
N ILE A 316 32.27 25.30 -17.04
CA ILE A 316 31.58 24.34 -17.91
C ILE A 316 30.71 25.10 -18.91
N SER A 317 29.90 26.07 -18.46
CA SER A 317 29.07 26.87 -19.35
C SER A 317 29.86 27.75 -20.33
N GLU A 318 31.05 28.21 -19.97
CA GLU A 318 31.96 28.89 -20.92
C GLU A 318 32.49 27.94 -21.99
N LEU A 319 32.85 26.72 -21.62
CA LEU A 319 33.37 25.72 -22.56
C LEU A 319 32.28 25.21 -23.51
N GLU A 320 31.06 25.03 -23.00
CA GLU A 320 29.89 24.67 -23.83
C GLU A 320 29.61 25.72 -24.90
N LYS A 321 29.77 27.02 -24.58
CA LYS A 321 29.60 28.12 -25.55
C LYS A 321 30.69 28.24 -26.62
N VAL A 322 31.86 27.64 -26.39
CA VAL A 322 33.00 27.67 -27.34
C VAL A 322 32.98 26.43 -28.24
N SER A 323 32.10 25.47 -27.95
CA SER A 323 32.01 24.21 -28.69
C SER A 323 30.86 24.17 -29.72
N ASP A 324 30.15 25.29 -29.90
CA ASP A 324 29.23 25.60 -31.00
C ASP A 324 29.89 26.64 -31.94
#